data_AF-A0A0D2ESY2-F1
#
_entry.id   AF-A0A0D2ESY2-F1
#
_cell.length_a   1.000
_cell.length_b   1.000
_cell.length_c   1.000
_cell.angle_alpha   90.00
_cell.angle_beta   90.00
_cell.angle_gamma   90.00
#
_symmetry.space_group_name_H-M   'P 1'
#
loop_
_entity.id
_entity.type
_entity.pdbx_description
1 polymer ?
#
loop_
_entity_poly.entity_id
_entity_poly.type
_entity_poly.pdbx_seq_one_letter_code
_entity_poly.pdbx_strand_id
1 'polypeptide(L)'
;MSHMTHLRTQRNDGIEDEVDCRKKSVARCLFLKIAENFSRTYNKGPFKLICDDLRPSNVIVDDEMNHRCVIDWEFSYAAPAEFTYCSPWWLLLAHPDDWADGLDSFLAQYLPRHEIFSQALKESEDEEIRCGTLSESQRLSEEMAPSLQNGTFWFCLAATSSFAFDDICWRFIDPEYFGTLTSIEERIELLSSKERDSLVEFVRVKTQQAEERMLDEDRTLDEILAS
;
A
#
# COMPACT_ATOMS: atom_id res chain seq x y z
N MET A 1 -3.38 -11.16 -1.82
CA MET A 1 -4.62 -11.24 -2.62
C MET A 1 -4.69 -9.95 -3.43
N SER A 2 -4.88 -9.99 -4.76
CA SER A 2 -4.82 -8.76 -5.59
C SER A 2 -5.97 -7.80 -5.24
N HIS A 3 -5.76 -6.47 -5.23
CA HIS A 3 -6.82 -5.48 -5.00
C HIS A 3 -8.02 -5.66 -5.95
N MET A 4 -7.77 -6.20 -7.15
CA MET A 4 -8.84 -6.53 -8.10
C MET A 4 -9.67 -7.73 -7.63
N THR A 5 -9.04 -8.74 -7.03
CA THR A 5 -9.75 -9.88 -6.44
C THR A 5 -10.66 -9.41 -5.32
N HIS A 6 -10.16 -8.55 -4.43
CA HIS A 6 -10.98 -8.01 -3.33
C HIS A 6 -12.22 -7.26 -3.85
N LEU A 7 -12.05 -6.32 -4.78
CA LEU A 7 -13.18 -5.59 -5.38
C LEU A 7 -14.14 -6.54 -6.11
N ARG A 8 -13.62 -7.59 -6.74
CA ARG A 8 -14.45 -8.58 -7.46
C ARG A 8 -15.26 -9.45 -6.53
N THR A 9 -14.70 -9.88 -5.42
CA THR A 9 -15.34 -10.82 -4.49
C THR A 9 -16.26 -10.12 -3.50
N GLN A 10 -15.99 -8.84 -3.19
CA GLN A 10 -16.89 -8.03 -2.38
C GLN A 10 -18.15 -7.68 -3.17
N ARG A 11 -19.22 -8.44 -2.94
CA ARG A 11 -20.52 -8.26 -3.61
C ARG A 11 -21.25 -7.01 -3.15
N ASN A 12 -21.35 -6.82 -1.84
CA ASN A 12 -22.09 -5.73 -1.22
C ASN A 12 -21.15 -4.68 -0.65
N ASP A 13 -21.59 -3.42 -0.68
CA ASP A 13 -20.89 -2.27 -0.11
C ASP A 13 -19.44 -2.09 -0.65
N GLY A 14 -19.13 -2.68 -1.81
CA GLY A 14 -17.85 -2.52 -2.50
C GLY A 14 -17.82 -1.33 -3.47
N ILE A 15 -18.98 -0.86 -3.90
CA ILE A 15 -19.17 0.30 -4.77
C ILE A 15 -20.31 1.18 -4.25
N GLU A 16 -20.22 2.49 -4.45
CA GLU A 16 -21.30 3.44 -4.13
C GLU A 16 -22.27 3.61 -5.31
N ASP A 17 -21.71 3.76 -6.52
CA ASP A 17 -22.45 3.90 -7.76
C ASP A 17 -21.61 3.41 -8.97
N GLU A 18 -22.15 3.55 -10.18
CA GLU A 18 -21.46 3.15 -11.41
C GLU A 18 -20.15 3.94 -11.63
N VAL A 19 -20.10 5.21 -11.24
CA VAL A 19 -18.94 6.08 -11.42
C VAL A 19 -17.83 5.66 -10.45
N ASP A 20 -18.17 5.40 -9.19
CA ASP A 20 -17.27 4.84 -8.18
C ASP A 20 -16.72 3.48 -8.63
N CYS A 21 -17.59 2.59 -9.12
CA CYS A 21 -17.16 1.30 -9.67
C CYS A 21 -16.12 1.46 -10.79
N ARG A 22 -16.37 2.37 -11.74
CA ARG A 22 -15.43 2.66 -12.83
C ARG A 22 -14.10 3.19 -12.28
N LYS A 23 -14.12 4.16 -11.37
CA LYS A 23 -12.91 4.70 -10.73
C LYS A 23 -12.12 3.59 -10.03
N LYS A 24 -12.75 2.82 -9.14
CA LYS A 24 -12.10 1.73 -8.41
C LYS A 24 -11.46 0.70 -9.33
N SER A 25 -12.16 0.30 -10.40
CA SER A 25 -11.61 -0.64 -11.38
C SER A 25 -10.44 -0.06 -12.19
N VAL A 26 -10.57 1.18 -12.66
CA VAL A 26 -9.49 1.86 -13.42
C VAL A 26 -8.25 2.03 -12.56
N ALA A 27 -8.39 2.48 -11.31
CA ALA A 27 -7.28 2.62 -10.36
C ALA A 27 -6.49 1.32 -10.23
N ARG A 28 -7.17 0.19 -10.04
CA ARG A 28 -6.55 -1.13 -9.91
C ARG A 28 -5.85 -1.58 -11.20
N CYS A 29 -6.44 -1.32 -12.37
CA CYS A 29 -5.80 -1.62 -13.66
C CYS A 29 -4.53 -0.77 -13.88
N LEU A 30 -4.59 0.53 -13.60
CA LEU A 30 -3.45 1.43 -13.74
C LEU A 30 -2.34 1.11 -12.73
N PHE A 31 -2.72 0.82 -11.48
CA PHE A 31 -1.78 0.41 -10.45
C PHE A 31 -1.00 -0.84 -10.85
N LEU A 32 -1.64 -1.84 -11.47
CA LEU A 32 -0.95 -3.01 -12.00
C LEU A 32 0.08 -2.64 -13.09
N LYS A 33 -0.24 -1.73 -14.01
CA LYS A 33 0.72 -1.25 -15.04
C LYS A 33 1.90 -0.50 -14.42
N ILE A 34 1.64 0.27 -13.36
CA ILE A 34 2.69 0.95 -12.58
C ILE A 34 3.57 -0.09 -11.88
N ALA A 35 2.97 -1.09 -11.24
CA ALA A 35 3.67 -2.14 -10.51
C ALA A 35 4.64 -2.94 -11.39
N GLU A 36 4.31 -3.17 -12.66
CA GLU A 36 5.21 -3.80 -13.64
C GLU A 36 6.53 -3.04 -13.82
N ASN A 37 6.53 -1.73 -13.54
CA ASN A 37 7.65 -0.83 -13.73
C ASN A 37 8.19 -0.21 -12.43
N PHE A 38 7.61 -0.54 -11.28
CA PHE A 38 7.96 0.05 -9.99
C PHE A 38 9.37 -0.34 -9.55
N SER A 39 9.59 -1.64 -9.33
CA SER A 39 10.94 -2.15 -9.06
C SER A 39 11.62 -2.45 -10.39
N ARG A 40 12.60 -1.63 -10.78
CA ARG A 40 13.47 -1.92 -11.94
C ARG A 40 14.81 -2.48 -11.51
N THR A 41 15.33 -2.00 -10.38
CA THR A 41 16.66 -2.35 -9.87
C THR A 41 16.66 -3.71 -9.19
N TYR A 42 15.65 -4.01 -8.36
CA TYR A 42 15.63 -5.22 -7.53
C TYR A 42 14.53 -6.23 -7.90
N ASN A 43 13.91 -6.09 -9.08
CA ASN A 43 12.85 -7.00 -9.56
C ASN A 43 13.30 -8.45 -9.75
N LYS A 44 14.62 -8.67 -9.85
CA LYS A 44 15.25 -9.99 -9.93
C LYS A 44 15.97 -10.37 -8.63
N GLY A 45 15.67 -9.65 -7.56
CA GLY A 45 16.30 -9.78 -6.25
C GLY A 45 17.33 -8.67 -5.96
N PRO A 46 17.78 -8.58 -4.70
CA PRO A 46 17.46 -9.50 -3.61
C PRO A 46 16.03 -9.29 -3.07
N PHE A 47 15.32 -10.39 -2.82
CA PHE A 47 14.07 -10.36 -2.06
C PHE A 47 14.38 -10.43 -0.58
N LYS A 48 13.78 -9.56 0.21
CA LYS A 48 13.95 -9.47 1.67
C LYS A 48 12.71 -10.01 2.36
N LEU A 49 12.91 -10.64 3.51
CA LEU A 49 11.81 -10.91 4.44
C LEU A 49 11.44 -9.58 5.09
N ILE A 50 10.19 -9.17 4.94
CA ILE A 50 9.63 -7.92 5.45
C ILE A 50 8.41 -8.28 6.30
N CYS A 51 8.16 -7.49 7.33
CA CYS A 51 6.93 -7.53 8.11
C CYS A 51 6.36 -6.11 8.15
N ASP A 52 5.12 -5.94 7.70
CA ASP A 52 4.47 -4.62 7.66
C ASP A 52 4.09 -4.12 9.06
N ASP A 53 4.03 -5.00 10.06
CA ASP A 53 3.56 -4.69 11.41
C ASP A 53 4.68 -4.72 12.47
N LEU A 54 5.85 -4.14 12.14
CA LEU A 54 6.95 -3.95 13.11
C LEU A 54 6.73 -2.75 14.05
N ARG A 55 5.48 -2.47 14.42
CA ARG A 55 5.12 -1.37 15.31
C ARG A 55 5.60 -1.62 16.75
N PRO A 56 5.74 -0.57 17.58
CA PRO A 56 6.26 -0.71 18.93
C PRO A 56 5.52 -1.70 19.84
N SER A 57 4.21 -1.92 19.63
CA SER A 57 3.45 -2.91 20.41
C SER A 57 3.89 -4.35 20.18
N ASN A 58 4.61 -4.63 19.10
CA ASN A 58 5.11 -5.95 18.74
C ASN A 58 6.58 -6.17 19.15
N VAL A 59 7.16 -5.21 19.89
CA VAL A 59 8.51 -5.30 20.47
C VAL A 59 8.40 -5.51 21.98
N ILE A 60 8.90 -6.65 22.46
CA ILE A 60 8.97 -6.95 23.89
C ILE A 60 10.26 -6.40 24.47
N VAL A 61 10.15 -5.67 25.57
CA VAL A 61 11.27 -5.12 26.34
C VAL A 61 11.27 -5.65 27.78
N ASP A 62 12.42 -5.59 28.46
CA ASP A 62 12.51 -5.85 29.89
C ASP A 62 12.24 -4.60 30.75
N ASP A 63 12.39 -4.74 32.07
CA ASP A 63 12.22 -3.67 33.06
C ASP A 63 13.20 -2.51 32.84
N GLU A 64 14.33 -2.75 32.17
CA GLU A 64 15.34 -1.77 31.81
C GLU A 64 15.19 -1.22 30.38
N MET A 65 14.08 -1.52 29.69
CA MET A 65 13.78 -1.12 28.31
C MET A 65 14.73 -1.69 27.24
N ASN A 66 15.48 -2.76 27.54
CA ASN A 66 16.26 -3.46 26.54
C ASN A 66 15.35 -4.35 25.69
N HIS A 67 15.60 -4.37 24.37
CA HIS A 67 14.89 -5.28 23.47
C HIS A 67 15.11 -6.74 23.87
N ARG A 68 14.04 -7.54 23.90
CA ARG A 68 14.10 -8.98 24.19
C ARG A 68 13.71 -9.82 22.99
N CYS A 69 12.63 -9.46 22.32
CA CYS A 69 12.24 -10.08 21.05
C CYS A 69 11.20 -9.25 20.31
N VAL A 70 11.04 -9.57 19.02
CA VAL A 70 9.95 -9.09 18.17
C VAL A 70 8.96 -10.25 17.99
N ILE A 71 7.68 -9.96 18.20
CA ILE A 71 6.58 -10.93 18.04
C ILE A 71 5.74 -10.58 16.81
N ASP A 72 4.68 -11.36 16.60
CA ASP A 72 3.63 -11.07 15.61
C ASP A 72 4.11 -11.03 14.15
N TRP A 73 4.71 -12.14 13.73
CA TRP A 73 5.28 -12.31 12.38
C TRP A 73 4.24 -12.72 11.33
N GLU A 74 2.94 -12.70 11.65
CA GLU A 74 1.88 -13.25 10.77
C GLU A 74 1.71 -12.48 9.46
N PHE A 75 2.15 -11.20 9.43
CA PHE A 75 2.16 -10.35 8.23
C PHE A 75 3.54 -10.31 7.55
N SER A 76 4.35 -11.36 7.71
CA SER A 76 5.67 -11.42 7.07
C SER A 76 5.61 -12.03 5.67
N TYR A 77 6.31 -11.42 4.72
CA TYR A 77 6.38 -11.87 3.34
C TYR A 77 7.72 -11.53 2.68
N ALA A 78 8.01 -12.18 1.55
CA ALA A 78 9.17 -11.85 0.73
C ALA A 78 8.80 -10.77 -0.29
N ALA A 79 9.53 -9.65 -0.28
CA ALA A 79 9.30 -8.53 -1.20
C ALA A 79 10.61 -7.96 -1.78
N PRO A 80 10.54 -7.19 -2.88
CA PRO A 80 11.67 -6.41 -3.38
C PRO A 80 12.26 -5.51 -2.29
N ALA A 81 13.58 -5.25 -2.35
CA ALA A 81 14.28 -4.49 -1.32
C ALA A 81 13.72 -3.06 -1.12
N GLU A 82 13.08 -2.48 -2.14
CA GLU A 82 12.44 -1.17 -2.08
C GLU A 82 11.41 -1.06 -0.94
N PHE A 83 10.75 -2.16 -0.57
CA PHE A 83 9.79 -2.16 0.55
C PHE A 83 10.46 -1.94 1.90
N THR A 84 11.74 -2.35 2.05
CA THR A 84 12.52 -2.07 3.26
C THR A 84 12.93 -0.60 3.35
N TYR A 85 12.90 0.13 2.24
CA TYR A 85 13.23 1.54 2.16
C TYR A 85 12.01 2.46 2.33
N CYS A 86 10.82 1.88 2.54
CA CYS A 86 9.61 2.64 2.80
C CYS A 86 9.58 3.07 4.28
N SER A 87 9.32 4.36 4.53
CA SER A 87 9.12 4.84 5.90
C SER A 87 7.97 4.11 6.59
N PRO A 88 8.06 3.81 7.89
CA PRO A 88 7.06 3.02 8.59
C PRO A 88 5.73 3.78 8.73
N TRP A 89 4.63 3.21 8.25
CA TRP A 89 3.30 3.83 8.38
C TRP A 89 2.87 4.01 9.85
N TRP A 90 3.37 3.17 10.75
CA TRP A 90 2.95 3.08 12.16
C TRP A 90 3.54 4.14 13.09
N LEU A 91 4.19 5.20 12.59
CA LEU A 91 4.74 6.29 13.44
C LEU A 91 3.67 6.97 14.32
N LEU A 92 2.41 6.88 13.93
CA LEU A 92 1.26 7.39 14.68
C LEU A 92 0.57 6.34 15.55
N LEU A 93 1.09 5.10 15.57
CA LEU A 93 0.52 3.93 16.25
C LEU A 93 -0.90 3.56 15.81
N ALA A 94 -1.36 4.10 14.69
CA ALA A 94 -2.66 3.82 14.07
C ALA A 94 -2.48 3.73 12.55
N HIS A 95 -3.18 2.79 11.91
CA HIS A 95 -3.08 2.62 10.46
C HIS A 95 -3.81 3.78 9.77
N PRO A 96 -3.36 4.28 8.59
CA PRO A 96 -4.08 5.33 7.85
C PRO A 96 -5.58 5.05 7.67
N ASP A 97 -5.94 3.78 7.45
CA ASP A 97 -7.34 3.31 7.32
C ASP A 97 -8.18 3.56 8.58
N ASP A 98 -7.57 3.68 9.77
CA ASP A 98 -8.27 3.89 11.05
C ASP A 98 -8.61 5.38 11.32
N TRP A 99 -8.18 6.30 10.44
CA TRP A 99 -8.33 7.73 10.66
C TRP A 99 -9.69 8.24 10.19
N ALA A 100 -10.57 8.52 11.15
CA ALA A 100 -11.92 9.03 10.89
C ALA A 100 -11.96 10.36 10.11
N ASP A 101 -10.95 11.21 10.31
CA ASP A 101 -10.83 12.50 9.61
C ASP A 101 -10.14 12.39 8.24
N GLY A 102 -9.85 11.16 7.79
CA GLY A 102 -9.26 10.84 6.51
C GLY A 102 -7.75 11.08 6.42
N LEU A 103 -7.22 10.83 5.21
CA LEU A 103 -5.80 10.80 4.91
C LEU A 103 -5.10 12.17 5.10
N ASP A 104 -5.82 13.28 4.96
CA ASP A 104 -5.31 14.63 5.22
C ASP A 104 -4.93 14.85 6.69
N SER A 105 -5.83 14.45 7.60
CA SER A 105 -5.59 14.56 9.03
C SER A 105 -4.44 13.64 9.46
N PHE A 106 -4.40 12.42 8.91
CA PHE A 106 -3.27 11.51 9.09
C PHE A 106 -1.96 12.18 8.68
N LEU A 107 -1.89 12.73 7.47
CA LEU A 107 -0.67 13.33 6.93
C LEU A 107 -0.19 14.54 7.72
N ALA A 108 -1.11 15.42 8.14
CA ALA A 108 -0.79 16.57 8.96
C ALA A 108 -0.09 16.17 10.27
N GLN A 109 -0.41 15.00 10.82
CA GLN A 109 0.24 14.46 12.02
C GLN A 109 1.46 13.60 11.69
N TYR A 110 1.44 12.89 10.57
CA TYR A 110 2.49 11.95 10.19
C TYR A 110 3.77 12.69 9.79
N LEU A 111 3.67 13.74 8.98
CA LEU A 111 4.83 14.44 8.41
C LEU A 111 5.81 14.97 9.48
N PRO A 112 5.38 15.66 10.56
CA PRO A 112 6.31 16.09 11.60
C PRO A 112 7.00 14.93 12.34
N ARG A 113 6.32 13.79 12.50
CA ARG A 113 6.87 12.61 13.18
C ARG A 113 7.80 11.83 12.27
N HIS A 114 7.51 11.82 10.97
CA HIS A 114 8.41 11.31 9.95
C HIS A 114 9.74 12.07 9.97
N GLU A 115 9.74 13.40 10.05
CA GLU A 115 10.98 14.20 10.16
C GLU A 115 11.79 13.83 11.40
N ILE A 116 11.14 13.75 12.57
CA ILE A 116 11.79 13.34 13.83
C ILE A 116 12.36 11.92 13.71
N PHE A 117 11.58 10.99 13.15
CA PHE A 117 12.00 9.61 12.96
C PHE A 117 13.19 9.51 12.01
N SER A 118 13.17 10.18 10.86
CA SER A 118 14.28 10.18 9.90
C SER A 118 15.57 10.71 10.54
N GLN A 119 15.47 11.77 11.37
CA GLN A 119 16.61 12.29 12.11
C GLN A 119 17.13 11.28 13.13
N ALA A 120 16.25 10.74 13.98
CA ALA A 120 16.62 9.78 15.02
C ALA A 120 17.20 8.48 14.45
N LEU A 121 16.63 7.98 13.34
CA LEU A 121 17.15 6.80 12.64
C LEU A 121 18.56 7.07 12.13
N LYS A 122 18.79 8.21 11.48
CA LYS A 122 20.13 8.57 10.99
C LYS A 122 21.16 8.67 12.11
N GLU A 123 20.81 9.35 13.20
CA GLU A 123 21.69 9.51 14.37
C GLU A 123 22.02 8.15 15.01
N SER A 124 21.04 7.26 15.12
CA SER A 124 21.23 5.90 15.62
C SER A 124 22.14 5.07 14.70
N GLU A 125 21.89 5.11 13.38
CA GLU A 125 22.72 4.41 12.40
C GLU A 125 24.17 4.93 12.39
N ASP A 126 24.36 6.24 12.55
CA ASP A 126 25.69 6.86 12.63
C ASP A 126 26.49 6.38 13.85
N GLU A 127 25.83 6.13 14.99
CA GLU A 127 26.47 5.57 16.18
C GLU A 127 26.85 4.10 15.96
N GLU A 128 25.91 3.28 15.47
CA GLU A 128 26.13 1.86 15.22
C GLU A 128 27.23 1.62 14.16
N ILE A 129 27.29 2.48 13.13
CA ILE A 129 28.38 2.44 12.13
C ILE A 129 29.72 2.80 12.77
N ARG A 130 29.77 3.80 13.66
CA ARG A 130 30.99 4.17 14.39
C ARG A 130 31.45 3.07 15.33
N CYS A 131 30.51 2.33 15.94
CA CYS A 131 30.78 1.17 16.78
C CYS A 131 31.11 -0.10 15.99
N GLY A 132 30.92 -0.11 14.67
CA GLY A 132 31.20 -1.25 13.79
C GLY A 132 30.17 -2.38 13.84
N THR A 133 28.99 -2.11 14.42
CA THR A 133 27.86 -3.06 14.51
C THR A 133 26.96 -3.00 13.27
N LEU A 134 26.95 -1.87 12.56
CA LEU A 134 26.25 -1.66 11.29
C LEU A 134 27.25 -1.24 10.19
N SER A 135 27.01 -1.65 8.94
CA SER A 135 27.76 -1.15 7.79
C SER A 135 26.99 -0.08 7.02
N GLU A 136 27.70 0.82 6.32
CA GLU A 136 27.06 1.85 5.48
C GLU A 136 26.07 1.25 4.45
N SER A 137 26.35 0.06 3.91
CA SER A 137 25.42 -0.62 2.98
C SER A 137 24.11 -1.10 3.60
N GLN A 138 24.00 -1.08 4.93
CA GLN A 138 22.79 -1.46 5.67
C GLN A 138 21.99 -0.24 6.16
N ARG A 139 22.49 0.98 5.89
CA ARG A 139 21.82 2.23 6.25
C ARG A 139 20.50 2.36 5.50
N LEU A 140 19.43 2.64 6.23
CA LEU A 140 18.08 2.80 5.71
C LEU A 140 17.64 4.26 5.66
N SER A 141 18.15 5.12 6.56
CA SER A 141 17.71 6.51 6.66
C SER A 141 17.82 7.30 5.35
N GLU A 142 18.82 7.02 4.52
CA GLU A 142 19.03 7.73 3.24
C GLU A 142 17.94 7.44 2.21
N GLU A 143 17.43 6.21 2.19
CA GLU A 143 16.38 5.79 1.26
C GLU A 143 14.97 6.04 1.84
N MET A 144 14.80 5.88 3.17
CA MET A 144 13.53 6.14 3.86
C MET A 144 13.14 7.60 3.85
N ALA A 145 14.07 8.52 4.11
CA ALA A 145 13.77 9.96 4.21
C ALA A 145 13.08 10.54 2.95
N PRO A 146 13.52 10.25 1.71
CA PRO A 146 12.85 10.72 0.50
C PRO A 146 11.65 9.86 0.06
N SER A 147 11.33 8.77 0.76
CA SER A 147 10.34 7.77 0.28
C SER A 147 8.93 8.33 0.10
N LEU A 148 8.55 9.37 0.87
CA LEU A 148 7.27 10.06 0.70
C LEU A 148 7.25 10.95 -0.55
N GLN A 149 8.37 11.63 -0.83
CA GLN A 149 8.49 12.59 -1.92
C GLN A 149 8.67 11.90 -3.26
N ASN A 150 9.35 10.75 -3.30
CA ASN A 150 9.60 9.99 -4.52
C ASN A 150 8.49 8.98 -4.85
N GLY A 151 7.41 8.94 -4.06
CA GLY A 151 6.25 8.06 -4.28
C GLY A 151 6.40 6.62 -3.81
N THR A 152 7.59 6.18 -3.39
CA THR A 152 7.86 4.79 -2.98
C THR A 152 6.99 4.40 -1.79
N PHE A 153 6.89 5.27 -0.77
CA PHE A 153 6.03 5.06 0.40
C PHE A 153 4.57 4.82 0.00
N TRP A 154 4.04 5.66 -0.90
CA TRP A 154 2.65 5.57 -1.34
C TRP A 154 2.37 4.32 -2.14
N PHE A 155 3.30 3.94 -3.02
CA PHE A 155 3.19 2.69 -3.76
C PHE A 155 3.22 1.47 -2.83
N CYS A 156 4.19 1.41 -1.91
CA CYS A 156 4.30 0.36 -0.89
C CYS A 156 3.00 0.25 -0.08
N LEU A 157 2.52 1.38 0.46
CA LEU A 157 1.35 1.44 1.30
C LEU A 157 0.07 1.08 0.53
N ALA A 158 -0.08 1.53 -0.72
CA ALA A 158 -1.21 1.12 -1.55
C ALA A 158 -1.17 -0.38 -1.84
N ALA A 159 0.01 -0.96 -2.10
CA ALA A 159 0.15 -2.41 -2.37
C ALA A 159 -0.28 -3.30 -1.19
N THR A 160 -0.23 -2.78 0.03
CA THR A 160 -0.51 -3.52 1.27
C THR A 160 -1.81 -3.08 1.96
N SER A 161 -2.34 -1.89 1.69
CA SER A 161 -3.62 -1.39 2.22
C SER A 161 -4.81 -1.86 1.38
N SER A 162 -5.89 -2.27 2.05
CA SER A 162 -7.14 -2.67 1.38
C SER A 162 -8.16 -1.55 1.30
N PHE A 163 -8.25 -0.66 2.32
CA PHE A 163 -9.30 0.35 2.40
C PHE A 163 -8.85 1.71 1.85
N ALA A 164 -7.67 2.21 2.22
CA ALA A 164 -7.17 3.50 1.71
C ALA A 164 -6.59 3.41 0.28
N PHE A 165 -6.60 2.22 -0.35
CA PHE A 165 -6.04 2.01 -1.70
C PHE A 165 -6.53 3.07 -2.70
N ASP A 166 -7.84 3.30 -2.77
CA ASP A 166 -8.44 4.18 -3.77
C ASP A 166 -8.00 5.64 -3.57
N ASP A 167 -8.02 6.13 -2.32
CA ASP A 167 -7.57 7.47 -1.97
C ASP A 167 -6.08 7.66 -2.23
N ILE A 168 -5.24 6.70 -1.82
CA ILE A 168 -3.79 6.76 -2.05
C ILE A 168 -3.50 6.75 -3.55
N CYS A 169 -4.15 5.85 -4.29
CA CYS A 169 -3.92 5.69 -5.72
C CYS A 169 -4.26 6.97 -6.47
N TRP A 170 -5.45 7.54 -6.27
CA TRP A 170 -5.87 8.72 -7.01
C TRP A 170 -5.13 10.00 -6.61
N ARG A 171 -4.65 10.08 -5.37
CA ARG A 171 -4.07 11.31 -4.83
C ARG A 171 -2.56 11.40 -4.96
N PHE A 172 -1.86 10.28 -4.75
CA PHE A 172 -0.40 10.27 -4.66
C PHE A 172 0.27 9.47 -5.77
N ILE A 173 -0.42 8.47 -6.34
CA ILE A 173 0.17 7.60 -7.36
C ILE A 173 -0.21 8.08 -8.76
N ASP A 174 -1.49 8.11 -9.11
CA ASP A 174 -1.96 8.46 -10.45
C ASP A 174 -1.34 9.78 -10.98
N PRO A 175 -1.31 10.88 -10.22
CA PRO A 175 -0.78 12.15 -10.72
C PRO A 175 0.71 12.11 -11.05
N GLU A 176 1.49 11.28 -10.35
CA GLU A 176 2.93 11.13 -10.56
C GLU A 176 3.23 10.44 -11.91
N TYR A 177 2.37 9.52 -12.33
CA TYR A 177 2.56 8.72 -13.56
C TYR A 177 1.79 9.26 -14.77
N PHE A 178 0.63 9.88 -14.55
CA PHE A 178 -0.30 10.26 -15.61
C PHE A 178 -0.70 11.75 -15.58
N GLY A 179 -0.16 12.54 -14.65
CA GLY A 179 -0.45 13.96 -14.50
C GLY A 179 -1.80 14.24 -13.85
N THR A 180 -2.20 15.52 -13.78
CA THR A 180 -3.47 15.92 -13.15
C THR A 180 -4.68 15.20 -13.75
N LEU A 181 -5.51 14.60 -12.91
CA LEU A 181 -6.77 13.98 -13.32
C LEU A 181 -7.81 15.05 -13.71
N THR A 182 -8.16 15.10 -14.98
CA THR A 182 -9.23 15.96 -15.53
C THR A 182 -10.54 15.19 -15.69
N SER A 183 -10.46 13.94 -16.16
CA SER A 183 -11.59 13.05 -16.37
C SER A 183 -11.17 11.58 -16.22
N ILE A 184 -12.11 10.71 -15.86
CA ILE A 184 -11.83 9.27 -15.78
C ILE A 184 -11.70 8.65 -17.16
N GLU A 185 -12.33 9.25 -18.17
CA GLU A 185 -12.30 8.84 -19.57
C GLU A 185 -10.88 8.83 -20.12
N GLU A 186 -10.07 9.87 -19.83
CA GLU A 186 -8.65 9.91 -20.22
C GLU A 186 -7.85 8.75 -19.63
N ARG A 187 -8.19 8.31 -18.41
CA ARG A 187 -7.53 7.16 -17.77
C ARG A 187 -8.00 5.83 -18.35
N ILE A 188 -9.27 5.75 -18.76
CA ILE A 188 -9.81 4.58 -19.48
C ILE A 188 -9.12 4.41 -20.84
N GLU A 189 -8.74 5.49 -21.52
CA GLU A 189 -8.01 5.42 -22.79
C GLU A 189 -6.61 4.80 -22.67
N LEU A 190 -6.01 4.83 -21.47
CA LEU A 190 -4.73 4.15 -21.17
C LEU A 190 -4.88 2.63 -21.04
N LEU A 191 -6.12 2.12 -20.97
CA LEU A 191 -6.41 0.70 -20.89
C LEU A 191 -6.44 0.07 -22.30
N SER A 192 -5.89 -1.14 -22.42
CA SER A 192 -6.00 -1.96 -23.62
C SER A 192 -7.47 -2.26 -23.94
N SER A 193 -7.77 -2.60 -25.20
CA SER A 193 -9.14 -2.94 -25.61
C SER A 193 -9.73 -4.05 -24.76
N LYS A 194 -8.93 -5.08 -24.43
CA LYS A 194 -9.36 -6.18 -23.56
C LYS A 194 -9.71 -5.71 -22.14
N GLU A 195 -8.91 -4.82 -21.56
CA GLU A 195 -9.17 -4.24 -20.23
C GLU A 195 -10.43 -3.37 -20.25
N ARG A 196 -10.67 -2.60 -21.31
CA ARG A 196 -11.88 -1.78 -21.48
C ARG A 196 -13.13 -2.63 -21.62
N ASP A 197 -13.09 -3.68 -22.43
CA ASP A 197 -14.23 -4.61 -22.58
C ASP A 197 -14.54 -5.32 -21.25
N SER A 198 -13.49 -5.74 -20.54
CA SER A 198 -13.62 -6.36 -19.21
C SER A 198 -14.18 -5.38 -18.18
N LEU A 199 -13.79 -4.10 -18.24
CA LEU A 199 -14.29 -3.05 -17.35
C LEU A 199 -15.80 -2.82 -17.55
N VAL A 200 -16.28 -2.75 -18.79
CA VAL A 200 -17.71 -2.56 -19.08
C VAL A 200 -18.54 -3.70 -18.50
N GLU A 201 -18.11 -4.94 -18.72
CA GLU A 201 -18.78 -6.12 -18.17
C GLU A 201 -18.75 -6.12 -16.63
N PHE A 202 -17.59 -5.82 -16.05
CA PHE A 202 -17.40 -5.79 -14.61
C PHE A 202 -18.31 -4.77 -13.91
N VAL A 203 -18.36 -3.55 -14.45
CA VAL A 203 -19.20 -2.48 -13.93
C VAL A 203 -20.68 -2.87 -13.99
N ARG A 204 -21.13 -3.46 -15.11
CA ARG A 204 -22.51 -3.95 -15.23
C ARG A 204 -22.85 -4.97 -14.14
N VAL A 205 -21.98 -5.97 -13.95
CA VAL A 205 -22.19 -7.01 -12.92
C VAL A 205 -22.19 -6.40 -11.52
N LYS A 206 -21.28 -5.48 -11.21
CA LYS A 206 -21.18 -4.85 -9.90
C LYS A 206 -22.36 -3.96 -9.56
N THR A 207 -22.82 -3.15 -10.51
CA THR A 207 -24.02 -2.33 -10.35
C THR A 207 -25.25 -3.21 -10.09
N GLN A 208 -25.41 -4.30 -10.85
CA GLN A 208 -26.47 -5.28 -10.59
C GLN A 208 -26.37 -5.91 -9.19
N GLN A 209 -25.17 -6.30 -8.75
CA GLN A 209 -24.96 -6.84 -7.41
C GLN A 209 -25.36 -5.84 -6.31
N ALA A 210 -25.00 -4.57 -6.49
CA ALA A 210 -25.35 -3.50 -5.55
C ALA A 210 -26.86 -3.23 -5.49
N GLU A 211 -27.58 -3.38 -6.61
CA GLU A 211 -29.04 -3.28 -6.66
C GLU A 211 -29.73 -4.47 -5.99
N GLU A 212 -29.23 -5.69 -6.23
CA GLU A 212 -29.82 -6.93 -5.71
C GLU A 212 -29.63 -7.09 -4.19
N ARG A 213 -28.52 -6.57 -3.63
CA ARG A 213 -28.13 -6.67 -2.20
C ARG A 213 -28.21 -8.09 -1.61
N MET A 214 -28.08 -9.12 -2.44
CA MET A 214 -28.07 -10.50 -1.99
C MET A 214 -26.72 -10.86 -1.36
N LEU A 215 -26.74 -11.79 -0.40
CA LEU A 215 -25.52 -12.42 0.09
C LEU A 215 -25.17 -13.57 -0.85
N ASP A 216 -23.88 -13.72 -1.19
CA ASP A 216 -23.42 -14.96 -1.81
C ASP A 216 -23.52 -16.07 -0.76
N GLU A 217 -24.33 -17.10 -0.99
CA GLU A 217 -24.32 -18.30 -0.17
C GLU A 217 -23.01 -19.07 -0.41
N ASP A 218 -22.38 -19.52 0.68
CA ASP A 218 -21.18 -20.37 0.79
C ASP A 218 -20.39 -20.58 -0.51
N ARG A 219 -19.41 -19.70 -0.77
CA ARG A 219 -18.38 -19.93 -1.79
C ARG A 219 -17.15 -20.57 -1.16
N THR A 220 -16.64 -21.63 -1.78
CA THR A 220 -15.35 -22.22 -1.41
C THR A 220 -14.21 -21.28 -1.82
N LEU A 221 -13.07 -21.37 -1.11
CA LEU A 221 -11.89 -20.52 -1.40
C LEU A 221 -11.41 -20.68 -2.86
N ASP A 222 -11.52 -21.89 -3.42
CA ASP A 222 -11.16 -22.19 -4.80
C ASP A 222 -12.08 -21.48 -5.80
N GLU A 223 -13.38 -21.40 -5.51
CA GLU A 223 -14.35 -20.66 -6.34
C GLU A 223 -14.12 -19.14 -6.29
N ILE A 224 -13.58 -18.63 -5.19
CA ILE A 224 -13.20 -17.22 -5.03
C ILE A 224 -11.97 -16.88 -5.87
N LEU A 225 -10.97 -17.77 -5.89
CA LEU A 225 -9.72 -17.55 -6.63
C LEU A 225 -9.86 -17.80 -8.14
N ALA A 226 -10.80 -18.64 -8.56
CA ALA A 226 -11.07 -18.97 -9.95
C ALA A 226 -11.98 -17.97 -10.69
N SER A 227 -12.69 -17.11 -9.95
CA SER A 227 -13.48 -16.03 -10.56
C SER A 227 -12.54 -14.92 -10.99
#